data_AF-A0A967CT34-F1
#
_entry.id   AF-A0A967CT34-F1
#
_cell.length_a   1.000
_cell.length_b   1.000
_cell.length_c   1.000
_cell.angle_alpha   90.00
_cell.angle_beta   90.00
_cell.angle_gamma   90.00
#
_symmetry.space_group_name_H-M   'P 1'
#
loop_
_entity.id
_entity.type
_entity.pdbx_description
1 polymer ?
#
loop_
_entity_poly.entity_id
_entity_poly.type
_entity_poly.pdbx_seq_one_letter_code
_entity_poly.pdbx_strand_id
1 'polypeptide(L)'
;MPEFRYITLDVFTDRPFGGNQLAVFLDASGIPEAQLIEITREFNFSEVTFCYPPADPAHEARVRIFTPGREIPFAGHPTVGTAIALHAAWPGSSLQRIAQAGHASSHPEMARALIAAVDTLGAGPI
;
A
#
# COMPACT_ATOMS: atom_id res chain seq x y z
N MET A 1 7.12 -19.96 14.53
CA MET A 1 7.59 -18.72 13.85
C MET A 1 6.39 -17.78 13.74
N PRO A 2 6.55 -16.46 13.81
CA PRO A 2 5.43 -15.54 13.57
C PRO A 2 4.93 -15.69 12.12
N GLU A 3 3.63 -15.49 11.92
CA GLU A 3 2.98 -15.56 10.61
C GLU A 3 2.42 -14.19 10.25
N PHE A 4 2.64 -13.75 9.01
CA PHE A 4 2.17 -12.47 8.49
C PHE A 4 1.46 -12.66 7.17
N ARG A 5 0.33 -11.97 6.99
CA ARG A 5 -0.47 -12.02 5.76
C ARG A 5 -0.09 -10.87 4.85
N TYR A 6 0.10 -11.18 3.57
CA TYR A 6 0.33 -10.20 2.52
C TYR A 6 -0.52 -10.52 1.28
N ILE A 7 -0.67 -9.53 0.41
CA ILE A 7 -1.26 -9.66 -0.92
C ILE A 7 -0.21 -9.22 -1.93
N THR A 8 -0.09 -9.95 -3.04
CA THR A 8 0.68 -9.52 -4.21
C THR A 8 -0.26 -8.99 -5.27
N LEU A 9 0.08 -7.86 -5.88
CA LEU A 9 -0.66 -7.25 -6.98
C LEU A 9 0.27 -6.98 -8.15
N ASP A 10 -0.26 -7.14 -9.35
CA ASP A 10 0.32 -6.61 -10.58
C ASP A 10 -0.35 -5.26 -10.87
N VAL A 11 0.34 -4.16 -10.57
CA VAL A 11 -0.21 -2.81 -10.67
C VAL A 11 -0.03 -2.26 -12.08
N PHE A 12 -0.99 -1.47 -12.56
CA PHE A 12 -1.05 -0.90 -13.92
C PHE A 12 -1.19 -1.94 -15.03
N THR A 13 -1.88 -3.04 -14.74
CA THR A 13 -2.26 -4.03 -15.74
C THR A 13 -3.60 -4.67 -15.38
N ASP A 14 -4.28 -5.21 -16.39
CA ASP A 14 -5.48 -6.02 -16.32
C ASP A 14 -5.20 -7.52 -16.60
N ARG A 15 -3.92 -7.90 -16.72
CA ARG A 15 -3.49 -9.28 -16.98
C ARG A 15 -2.53 -9.77 -15.90
N PRO A 16 -2.66 -11.02 -15.43
CA PRO A 16 -1.70 -11.62 -14.51
C PRO A 16 -0.27 -11.57 -15.05
N PHE A 17 0.69 -11.32 -14.15
CA PHE A 17 2.13 -11.26 -14.42
C PHE A 17 2.56 -10.14 -15.39
N GLY A 18 1.72 -9.10 -15.53
CA GLY A 18 2.06 -7.87 -16.23
C GLY A 18 2.35 -6.72 -15.26
N GLY A 19 2.50 -5.50 -15.80
CA GLY A 19 2.61 -4.30 -14.98
C GLY A 19 3.81 -4.30 -14.02
N ASN A 20 3.61 -3.71 -12.84
CA ASN A 20 4.61 -3.65 -11.77
C ASN A 20 4.13 -4.39 -10.53
N GLN A 21 4.96 -5.33 -10.07
CA GLN A 21 4.67 -6.16 -8.91
C GLN A 21 4.75 -5.35 -7.61
N LEU A 22 3.80 -5.58 -6.73
CA LEU A 22 3.73 -4.97 -5.40
C LEU A 22 3.32 -6.01 -4.37
N ALA A 23 4.04 -6.09 -3.25
CA ALA A 23 3.58 -6.80 -2.06
C ALA A 23 3.03 -5.80 -1.03
N VAL A 24 1.87 -6.11 -0.46
CA VAL A 24 1.15 -5.28 0.52
C VAL A 24 0.88 -6.10 1.77
N PHE A 25 1.46 -5.70 2.90
CA PHE A 25 1.11 -6.21 4.23
C PHE A 25 -0.02 -5.37 4.80
N LEU A 26 -1.22 -5.95 4.89
CA LEU A 26 -2.43 -5.24 5.35
C LEU A 26 -2.40 -4.90 6.85
N ASP A 27 -1.63 -5.65 7.64
CA ASP A 27 -1.30 -5.34 9.03
C ASP A 27 0.15 -5.73 9.33
N ALA A 28 0.99 -4.72 9.49
CA ALA A 28 2.41 -4.85 9.79
C ALA A 28 2.73 -4.56 11.27
N SER A 29 1.71 -4.44 12.14
CA SER A 29 1.90 -4.05 13.55
C SER A 29 2.75 -5.04 14.35
N GLY A 30 2.77 -6.32 13.93
CA GLY A 30 3.59 -7.36 14.54
C GLY A 30 4.98 -7.52 13.92
N ILE A 31 5.32 -6.78 12.87
CA ILE A 31 6.60 -6.92 12.16
C ILE A 31 7.64 -6.00 12.83
N PRO A 32 8.76 -6.54 13.34
CA PRO A 32 9.85 -5.74 13.86
C PRO A 32 10.42 -4.77 12.81
N GLU A 33 10.77 -3.56 13.24
CA GLU A 33 11.30 -2.51 12.36
C GLU A 33 12.52 -2.97 11.55
N ALA A 34 13.42 -3.73 12.19
CA ALA A 34 14.62 -4.27 11.54
C ALA A 34 14.30 -5.24 10.39
N GLN A 35 13.13 -5.88 10.41
CA GLN A 35 12.73 -6.87 9.41
C GLN A 35 12.07 -6.24 8.18
N LEU A 36 11.65 -4.97 8.22
CA LEU A 36 10.92 -4.37 7.10
C LEU A 36 11.77 -4.38 5.81
N ILE A 37 13.04 -3.97 5.91
CA ILE A 37 13.98 -4.01 4.77
C ILE A 37 14.34 -5.45 4.39
N GLU A 38 14.48 -6.36 5.34
CA GLU A 38 14.77 -7.78 5.07
C GLU A 38 13.64 -8.42 4.27
N ILE A 39 12.40 -8.18 4.67
CA ILE A 39 11.19 -8.62 3.96
C ILE A 39 11.14 -7.98 2.57
N THR A 40 11.40 -6.67 2.45
CA THR A 40 11.43 -6.00 1.13
C THR A 40 12.46 -6.63 0.20
N ARG A 41 13.64 -7.01 0.71
CA ARG A 41 14.68 -7.70 -0.08
C ARG A 41 14.25 -9.12 -0.48
N GLU A 42 13.59 -9.84 0.41
CA GLU A 42 13.10 -11.20 0.16
C GLU A 42 12.10 -11.23 -1.02
N PHE A 43 11.20 -10.24 -1.12
CA PHE A 43 10.27 -10.13 -2.25
C PHE A 43 10.96 -9.84 -3.59
N ASN A 44 12.12 -9.19 -3.57
CA ASN A 44 12.85 -8.78 -4.77
C ASN A 44 12.00 -7.96 -5.77
N PHE A 45 11.03 -7.19 -5.25
CA PHE A 45 10.27 -6.19 -6.00
C PHE A 45 10.88 -4.79 -5.84
N SER A 46 10.43 -3.85 -6.67
CA SER A 46 10.84 -2.44 -6.54
C SER A 46 10.45 -1.86 -5.19
N GLU A 47 9.23 -2.17 -4.73
CA GLU A 47 8.73 -1.73 -3.44
C GLU A 47 7.83 -2.78 -2.74
N VAL A 48 7.76 -2.66 -1.42
CA VAL A 48 6.78 -3.34 -0.56
C VAL A 48 6.10 -2.30 0.34
N THR A 49 4.80 -2.45 0.56
CA THR A 49 4.05 -1.58 1.48
C THR A 49 3.62 -2.30 2.75
N PHE A 50 3.65 -1.53 3.85
CA PHE A 50 3.30 -1.98 5.17
C PHE A 50 2.22 -1.07 5.74
N CYS A 51 1.06 -1.64 5.99
CA CYS A 51 -0.10 -0.96 6.54
C CYS A 51 -0.16 -1.13 8.07
N TYR A 52 -0.61 -0.10 8.74
CA TYR A 52 -0.76 -0.04 10.20
C TYR A 52 -2.12 0.59 10.53
N PRO A 53 -2.62 0.43 11.76
CA PRO A 53 -3.69 1.27 12.26
C PRO A 53 -3.40 2.76 11.99
N PRO A 54 -4.42 3.54 11.59
CA PRO A 54 -4.25 4.96 11.34
C PRO A 54 -3.84 5.67 12.64
N ALA A 55 -2.99 6.69 12.53
CA ALA A 55 -2.66 7.54 13.68
C ALA A 55 -3.72 8.63 13.89
N ASP A 56 -4.37 9.06 12.80
CA ASP A 56 -5.51 9.98 12.81
C ASP A 56 -6.78 9.24 12.35
N PRO A 57 -7.86 9.22 13.17
CA PRO A 57 -9.13 8.59 12.83
C PRO A 57 -9.81 9.10 11.55
N ALA A 58 -9.40 10.25 11.01
CA ALA A 58 -9.85 10.72 9.69
C ALA A 58 -9.47 9.73 8.57
N HIS A 59 -8.39 8.96 8.77
CA HIS A 59 -7.89 7.97 7.83
C HIS A 59 -8.21 6.53 8.27
N GLU A 60 -8.18 5.59 7.34
CA GLU A 60 -8.49 4.17 7.58
C GLU A 60 -7.25 3.30 7.81
N ALA A 61 -6.08 3.74 7.35
CA ALA A 61 -4.81 3.06 7.54
C ALA A 61 -3.68 4.07 7.66
N ARG A 62 -2.52 3.67 8.16
CA ARG A 62 -1.25 4.35 7.94
C ARG A 62 -0.36 3.48 7.07
N VAL A 63 0.21 4.01 6.00
CA VAL A 63 1.00 3.24 5.03
C VAL A 63 2.46 3.71 5.03
N ARG A 64 3.39 2.75 5.00
CA ARG A 64 4.82 2.95 4.79
C ARG A 64 5.26 2.20 3.54
N ILE A 65 6.18 2.78 2.78
CA ILE A 65 6.65 2.23 1.49
C ILE A 65 8.15 2.02 1.59
N PHE A 66 8.62 0.82 1.27
CA PHE A 66 10.03 0.48 1.32
C PHE A 66 10.50 0.02 -0.05
N THR A 67 11.66 0.53 -0.45
CA THR A 67 12.53 -0.08 -1.46
C THR A 67 13.51 -1.03 -0.76
N PRO A 68 14.22 -1.92 -1.49
CA PRO A 68 15.23 -2.81 -0.88
C PRO A 68 16.36 -2.09 -0.12
N GLY A 69 16.52 -0.78 -0.32
CA GLY A 69 17.53 0.04 0.33
C GLY A 69 17.03 0.88 1.51
N ARG A 70 15.78 1.37 1.48
CA ARG A 70 15.26 2.33 2.45
C ARG A 70 13.75 2.51 2.37
N GLU A 71 13.16 3.05 3.44
CA GLU A 71 11.84 3.68 3.40
C GLU A 71 11.85 4.91 2.47
N ILE A 72 10.78 5.08 1.72
CA ILE A 72 10.54 6.24 0.87
C ILE A 72 9.18 6.88 1.23
N PRO A 73 9.05 8.21 1.12
CA PRO A 73 7.82 8.90 1.53
C PRO A 73 6.66 8.69 0.55
N PHE A 74 6.95 8.37 -0.72
CA PHE A 74 5.96 8.25 -1.78
C PHE A 74 6.50 7.43 -2.97
N ALA A 75 5.62 6.66 -3.61
CA ALA A 75 5.80 6.13 -4.95
C ALA A 75 4.43 5.86 -5.60
N GLY A 76 4.32 6.08 -6.91
CA GLY A 76 3.03 6.00 -7.62
C GLY A 76 2.35 4.63 -7.57
N HIS A 77 3.00 3.60 -8.13
CA HIS A 77 2.39 2.26 -8.19
C HIS A 77 2.14 1.63 -6.80
N PRO A 78 3.01 1.81 -5.79
CA PRO A 78 2.75 1.29 -4.44
C PRO A 78 1.54 1.95 -3.79
N THR A 79 1.36 3.26 -3.99
CA THR A 79 0.18 3.99 -3.51
C THR A 79 -1.10 3.45 -4.13
N VAL A 80 -1.16 3.31 -5.46
CA VAL A 80 -2.34 2.79 -6.16
C VAL A 80 -2.65 1.34 -5.77
N GLY A 81 -1.65 0.45 -5.82
CA GLY A 81 -1.84 -0.96 -5.49
C GLY A 81 -2.26 -1.18 -4.03
N THR A 82 -1.72 -0.39 -3.10
CA THR A 82 -2.12 -0.47 -1.68
C THR A 82 -3.57 -0.02 -1.47
N ALA A 83 -4.03 1.02 -2.18
CA ALA A 83 -5.42 1.47 -2.11
C ALA A 83 -6.39 0.35 -2.50
N ILE A 84 -6.11 -0.32 -3.63
CA ILE A 84 -6.89 -1.43 -4.16
C ILE A 84 -6.93 -2.58 -3.15
N ALA A 85 -5.76 -2.95 -2.61
CA ALA A 85 -5.64 -4.04 -1.64
C ALA A 85 -6.45 -3.77 -0.36
N LEU A 86 -6.39 -2.54 0.18
CA LEU A 86 -7.14 -2.14 1.37
C LEU A 86 -8.64 -2.12 1.11
N HIS A 87 -9.07 -1.63 -0.06
CA HIS A 87 -10.48 -1.62 -0.44
C HIS A 87 -11.06 -3.04 -0.54
N ALA A 88 -10.35 -3.93 -1.20
CA ALA A 88 -10.74 -5.32 -1.36
C ALA A 88 -10.78 -6.08 -0.02
N ALA A 89 -9.88 -5.73 0.91
CA ALA A 89 -9.79 -6.39 2.20
C ALA A 89 -10.82 -5.89 3.23
N TRP A 90 -11.30 -4.65 3.11
CA TRP A 90 -12.19 -4.00 4.08
C TRP A 90 -13.53 -3.59 3.44
N PRO A 91 -14.54 -4.48 3.44
CA PRO A 91 -15.88 -4.15 2.95
C PRO A 91 -16.47 -2.94 3.69
N GLY A 92 -16.90 -1.92 2.94
CA GLY A 92 -17.42 -0.66 3.50
C GLY A 92 -16.38 0.43 3.76
N SER A 93 -15.11 0.18 3.43
CA SER A 93 -14.06 1.22 3.37
C SER A 93 -14.42 2.33 2.40
N SER A 94 -14.11 3.57 2.77
CA SER A 94 -14.16 4.72 1.88
C SER A 94 -12.78 4.96 1.32
N LEU A 95 -12.64 4.76 0.01
CA LEU A 95 -11.40 4.99 -0.72
C LEU A 95 -10.81 6.40 -0.50
N GLN A 96 -11.67 7.40 -0.20
CA GLN A 96 -11.25 8.77 0.12
C GLN A 96 -10.53 8.90 1.47
N ARG A 97 -10.70 7.92 2.35
CA ARG A 97 -10.09 7.88 3.68
C ARG A 97 -8.96 6.86 3.78
N ILE A 98 -8.71 6.08 2.73
CA ILE A 98 -7.66 5.08 2.75
C ILE A 98 -6.30 5.78 2.84
N ALA A 99 -5.48 5.34 3.79
CA ALA A 99 -4.08 5.72 4.00
C ALA A 99 -3.77 7.18 4.41
N GLN A 100 -3.29 7.32 5.65
CA GLN A 100 -2.36 8.34 6.13
C GLN A 100 -0.95 7.93 5.74
N ALA A 101 -0.22 8.75 4.99
CA ALA A 101 1.16 8.46 4.68
C ALA A 101 2.05 8.65 5.93
N GLY A 102 2.82 7.63 6.32
CA GLY A 102 3.84 7.76 7.36
C GLY A 102 4.88 8.83 6.99
N HIS A 103 5.26 9.69 7.94
CA HIS A 103 6.09 10.90 7.76
C HIS A 103 5.64 11.92 6.68
N ALA A 104 4.62 11.58 5.88
CA ALA A 104 4.11 12.35 4.75
C ALA A 104 2.77 13.02 5.06
N SER A 105 2.52 13.34 6.34
CA SER A 105 1.58 14.40 6.75
C SER A 105 1.86 15.78 6.13
N SER A 106 2.86 15.87 5.24
CA SER A 106 3.26 17.03 4.45
C SER A 106 2.98 16.90 2.93
N HIS A 107 2.40 15.80 2.42
CA HIS A 107 2.24 15.56 0.97
C HIS A 107 0.78 15.33 0.54
N PRO A 108 -0.04 16.40 0.41
CA PRO A 108 -1.44 16.32 -0.04
C PRO A 108 -1.62 15.69 -1.44
N GLU A 109 -0.55 15.55 -2.21
CA GLU A 109 -0.56 14.84 -3.49
C GLU A 109 -0.77 13.34 -3.34
N MET A 110 -0.33 12.72 -2.23
CA MET A 110 -0.58 11.30 -1.96
C MET A 110 -2.07 10.99 -1.86
N ALA A 111 -2.78 11.76 -1.03
CA ALA A 111 -4.23 11.60 -0.86
C ALA A 111 -4.98 11.86 -2.17
N ARG A 112 -4.58 12.89 -2.94
CA ARG A 112 -5.17 13.18 -4.25
C ARG A 112 -4.90 12.07 -5.29
N ALA A 113 -3.68 11.53 -5.33
CA ALA A 113 -3.31 10.46 -6.26
C ALA A 113 -4.06 9.16 -5.94
N LEU A 114 -4.27 8.87 -4.65
CA LEU A 114 -5.05 7.72 -4.21
C LEU A 114 -6.53 7.85 -4.61
N ILE A 115 -7.14 9.02 -4.37
CA ILE A 115 -8.52 9.32 -4.75
C ILE A 115 -8.68 9.26 -6.28
N ALA A 116 -7.78 9.88 -7.04
CA ALA A 116 -7.84 9.88 -8.50
C ALA A 116 -7.67 8.47 -9.10
N ALA A 117 -6.77 7.65 -8.54
CA ALA A 117 -6.57 6.27 -9.00
C ALA A 117 -7.80 5.41 -8.75
N VAL A 118 -8.44 5.60 -7.59
CA VAL A 118 -9.72 4.98 -7.24
C VAL A 118 -10.84 5.37 -8.20
N ASP A 119 -11.02 6.67 -8.46
CA ASP A 119 -12.09 7.17 -9.33
C ASP A 119 -11.93 6.62 -10.75
N THR A 120 -10.69 6.35 -11.17
CA THR A 120 -10.36 5.74 -12.46
C THR A 120 -10.67 4.23 -12.48
N LEU A 121 -10.54 3.53 -11.35
CA LEU A 121 -10.81 2.09 -11.22
C LEU A 121 -12.29 1.77 -11.01
N GLY A 122 -13.09 2.71 -10.49
CA GLY A 122 -14.56 2.59 -10.39
C GLY A 122 -15.31 2.58 -11.73
N ALA A 123 -14.61 2.75 -12.86
CA ALA A 123 -15.20 2.84 -14.20
C ALA A 123 -15.13 1.55 -15.03
N GLY A 124 -14.61 0.43 -14.49
CA GLY A 124 -14.49 -0.84 -15.21
C GLY A 124 -14.79 -2.06 -14.34
N PRO A 125 -15.24 -3.18 -14.92
CA PRO A 125 -15.53 -4.38 -14.15
C PRO A 125 -14.23 -5.03 -13.68
N ILE A 126 -14.22 -5.42 -12.40
CA ILE A 126 -13.25 -6.38 -11.84
C ILE A 126 -13.58 -7.77 -12.39
#